data_AF-A0A968MSE7-F1
#
_entry.id   AF-A0A968MSE7-F1
#
_cell.length_a   1.000
_cell.length_b   1.000
_cell.length_c   1.000
_cell.angle_alpha   90.00
_cell.angle_beta   90.00
_cell.angle_gamma   90.00
#
_symmetry.space_group_name_H-M   'P 1'
#
loop_
_entity.id
_entity.type
_entity.pdbx_description
1 polymer ?
#
loop_
_entity_poly.entity_id
_entity_poly.type
_entity_poly.pdbx_seq_one_letter_code
_entity_poly.pdbx_strand_id
1 'polypeptide(L)'
;MPFWPETGRCLSEDNHLTDIRLMKEMNMNAVRMSHYVPDKRFLELCDSLGLFVLDEVTGWQDGYDTIVGPKLVKETILKDENHACVIAWDHGNEGGWDFANEKGFHQYDIQRRPVLYPWLLRNGVDTRHYPQFDYAMGRFTFGNDPFMPTEFLHGLYDGGHGAGLDEFWRNYQTSPLHAGGFLWVLADEAVLRTDKEGIVFDSDGNRAPDGILGPHREKEGSFYTIKEIWSPVQLKPVTINRQWNGKLFLENKFIYTNLKDCSFNWKAVKTGFGNKMDEITGSGALKSPSARPGETVMIEINTGDALANADLFLFTAIDHHGEELYTWSWPVVQPWEKSARLLEMLTLEENEIMINEKTLLLPPRQESSKFLFQKHPVSYFRLKIKTAKFHFRVAQYLRELKSNVSGVVWGKNKEGNFLVEILTDNYPEKMTWTLNKSGLLKLEASPIRKEMNNIDFIGISFNYPEKNVQSVKWMGRGPYRVWKNRLKGSNFGVWEKDYNNTITGENFNDLKYPEFKGYHGNLYWATLETTESDFTIISETPNLYFQLFTPGKPKHVAGGTYPPFPDGDISFLYEIPAIGTKFKQAEQLGVRSQKGVYGERSGDESYPIKLWFDFR
;
A
#
# COMPACT_ATOMS: atom_id res chain seq x y z
N MET A 1 -4.21 6.77 -21.50
CA MET A 1 -4.61 7.93 -22.32
C MET A 1 -3.53 9.01 -22.26
N PRO A 2 -3.07 9.53 -23.42
CA PRO A 2 -2.15 10.67 -23.48
C PRO A 2 -2.76 11.97 -22.93
N PHE A 3 -2.22 12.50 -21.83
CA PHE A 3 -2.73 13.73 -21.20
C PHE A 3 -1.68 14.47 -20.34
N TRP A 4 -1.67 15.80 -20.40
CA TRP A 4 -0.90 16.67 -19.50
C TRP A 4 -1.76 17.88 -19.06
N PRO A 5 -1.74 18.30 -17.79
CA PRO A 5 -2.72 19.26 -17.25
C PRO A 5 -2.80 20.59 -18.00
N GLU A 6 -1.65 21.16 -18.39
CA GLU A 6 -1.56 22.48 -19.02
C GLU A 6 -1.81 22.47 -20.54
N THR A 7 -1.57 21.34 -21.20
CA THR A 7 -1.61 21.23 -22.68
C THR A 7 -2.68 20.26 -23.18
N GLY A 8 -3.41 19.63 -22.27
CA GLY A 8 -4.39 18.61 -22.57
C GLY A 8 -3.74 17.44 -23.31
N ARG A 9 -4.17 17.20 -24.55
CA ARG A 9 -3.66 16.09 -25.38
C ARG A 9 -2.45 16.46 -26.25
N CYS A 10 -1.98 17.70 -26.19
CA CYS A 10 -0.76 18.12 -26.90
C CYS A 10 0.46 17.80 -26.04
N LEU A 11 1.03 16.61 -26.24
CA LEU A 11 2.17 16.13 -25.46
C LEU A 11 3.50 16.43 -26.15
N SER A 12 4.52 16.66 -25.32
CA SER A 12 5.92 16.72 -25.74
C SER A 12 6.56 15.33 -25.74
N GLU A 13 7.71 15.21 -26.42
CA GLU A 13 8.54 14.00 -26.33
C GLU A 13 8.93 13.66 -24.89
N ASP A 14 9.20 14.67 -24.06
CA ASP A 14 9.53 14.48 -22.64
C ASP A 14 8.37 13.86 -21.86
N ASN A 15 7.12 14.22 -22.18
CA ASN A 15 5.95 13.58 -21.56
C ASN A 15 5.90 12.09 -21.94
N HIS A 16 6.06 11.76 -23.23
CA HIS A 16 6.06 10.38 -23.70
C HIS A 16 7.18 9.55 -23.05
N LEU A 17 8.40 10.10 -23.02
CA LEU A 17 9.56 9.44 -22.44
C LEU A 17 9.40 9.21 -20.93
N THR A 18 8.83 10.19 -20.22
CA THR A 18 8.52 10.09 -18.79
C THR A 18 7.51 8.98 -18.53
N ASP A 19 6.41 8.95 -19.28
CA ASP A 19 5.35 7.95 -19.12
C ASP A 19 5.86 6.53 -19.41
N ILE A 20 6.66 6.32 -20.48
CA ILE A 20 7.26 5.02 -20.79
C ILE A 20 8.23 4.57 -19.69
N ARG A 21 9.09 5.48 -19.20
CA ARG A 21 10.03 5.17 -18.12
C ARG A 21 9.31 4.79 -16.83
N LEU A 22 8.24 5.49 -16.46
CA LEU A 22 7.45 5.18 -15.27
C LEU A 22 6.73 3.82 -15.40
N MET A 23 6.20 3.50 -16.58
CA MET A 23 5.64 2.17 -16.85
C MET A 23 6.69 1.07 -16.66
N LYS A 24 7.90 1.24 -17.21
CA LYS A 24 9.00 0.28 -17.03
C LYS A 24 9.48 0.21 -15.58
N GLU A 25 9.52 1.33 -14.86
CA GLU A 25 9.89 1.38 -13.44
C GLU A 25 8.92 0.56 -12.57
N MET A 26 7.64 0.49 -12.96
CA MET A 26 6.63 -0.38 -12.32
C MET A 26 6.67 -1.83 -12.78
N ASN A 27 7.69 -2.24 -13.55
CA ASN A 27 7.78 -3.55 -14.19
C ASN A 27 6.63 -3.85 -15.19
N MET A 28 5.97 -2.82 -15.73
CA MET A 28 5.00 -3.00 -16.82
C MET A 28 5.73 -3.28 -18.14
N ASN A 29 5.10 -4.09 -18.98
CA ASN A 29 5.64 -4.45 -20.29
C ASN A 29 4.68 -4.18 -21.46
N ALA A 30 3.48 -3.67 -21.20
CA ALA A 30 2.48 -3.39 -22.21
C ALA A 30 1.67 -2.13 -21.90
N VAL A 31 1.19 -1.45 -22.95
CA VAL A 31 0.26 -0.33 -22.89
C VAL A 31 -0.85 -0.53 -23.93
N ARG A 32 -2.09 -0.22 -23.52
CA ARG A 32 -3.24 -0.15 -24.42
C ARG A 32 -3.54 1.32 -24.70
N MET A 33 -3.73 1.67 -25.96
CA MET A 33 -3.96 3.05 -26.38
C MET A 33 -5.43 3.48 -26.23
N SER A 34 -5.91 3.51 -24.99
CA SER A 34 -7.26 3.98 -24.69
C SER A 34 -7.48 5.44 -25.13
N HIS A 35 -8.46 5.80 -25.96
CA HIS A 35 -9.22 4.96 -26.90
C HIS A 35 -9.08 5.46 -28.34
N TYR A 36 -7.83 5.68 -28.75
CA TYR A 36 -7.49 6.27 -30.04
C TYR A 36 -6.02 6.02 -30.40
N VAL A 37 -5.74 6.15 -31.69
CA VAL A 37 -4.42 5.97 -32.29
C VAL A 37 -3.37 6.83 -31.57
N PRO A 38 -2.21 6.27 -31.15
CA PRO A 38 -1.16 6.99 -30.48
C PRO A 38 -0.44 7.98 -31.41
N ASP A 39 0.24 8.94 -30.78
CA ASP A 39 1.22 9.77 -31.47
C ASP A 39 2.34 8.91 -32.07
N LYS A 40 2.80 9.27 -33.28
CA LYS A 40 3.86 8.53 -33.97
C LYS A 40 5.13 8.44 -33.12
N ARG A 41 5.51 9.54 -32.46
CA ARG A 41 6.72 9.60 -31.64
C ARG A 41 6.65 8.66 -30.45
N PHE A 42 5.46 8.46 -29.88
CA PHE A 42 5.25 7.49 -28.81
C PHE A 42 5.56 6.06 -29.26
N LEU A 43 5.09 5.65 -30.45
CA LEU A 43 5.40 4.32 -31.00
C LEU A 43 6.89 4.14 -31.30
N GLU A 44 7.56 5.15 -31.87
CA GLU A 44 9.02 5.12 -32.09
C GLU A 44 9.80 4.91 -30.78
N LEU A 45 9.34 5.53 -29.68
CA LEU A 45 9.92 5.34 -28.36
C LEU A 45 9.61 3.96 -27.78
N CYS A 46 8.39 3.44 -27.97
CA CYS A 46 8.02 2.08 -27.55
C CYS A 46 8.83 1.00 -28.27
N ASP A 47 9.10 1.15 -29.57
CA ASP A 47 10.03 0.31 -30.33
C ASP A 47 11.43 0.34 -29.72
N SER A 48 11.95 1.53 -29.43
CA SER A 48 13.32 1.71 -28.94
C SER A 48 13.52 1.26 -27.50
N LEU A 49 12.53 1.46 -26.63
CA LEU A 49 12.63 1.22 -25.18
C LEU A 49 12.02 -0.13 -24.78
N GLY A 50 11.27 -0.78 -25.66
CA GLY A 50 10.60 -2.05 -25.44
C GLY A 50 9.38 -1.90 -24.55
N LEU A 51 8.22 -1.73 -25.19
CA LEU A 51 6.89 -1.79 -24.57
C LEU A 51 5.91 -2.36 -25.60
N PHE A 52 5.15 -3.40 -25.26
CA PHE A 52 4.11 -3.92 -26.15
C PHE A 52 2.93 -2.94 -26.24
N VAL A 53 2.39 -2.74 -27.43
CA VAL A 53 1.30 -1.80 -27.68
C VAL A 53 0.10 -2.54 -28.26
N LEU A 54 -1.06 -2.34 -27.63
CA LEU A 54 -2.36 -2.56 -28.27
C LEU A 54 -2.80 -1.21 -28.85
N ASP A 55 -2.79 -1.11 -30.18
CA ASP A 55 -3.10 0.12 -30.89
C ASP A 55 -4.58 0.16 -31.26
N GLU A 56 -5.30 1.17 -30.78
CA GLU A 56 -6.75 1.23 -30.81
C GLU A 56 -7.25 2.22 -31.86
N VAL A 57 -8.04 1.71 -32.81
CA VAL A 57 -8.78 2.56 -33.74
C VAL A 57 -9.86 3.28 -32.96
N THR A 58 -9.93 4.61 -33.13
CA THR A 58 -10.90 5.46 -32.43
C THR A 58 -12.32 4.93 -32.55
N GLY A 59 -13.01 4.90 -31.42
CA GLY A 59 -14.41 4.51 -31.26
C GLY A 59 -14.66 4.19 -29.79
N TRP A 60 -15.70 4.75 -29.18
CA TRP A 60 -16.04 4.49 -27.78
C TRP A 60 -17.47 3.97 -27.64
N GLN A 61 -18.45 4.70 -27.13
CA GLN A 61 -19.78 4.06 -26.99
C GLN A 61 -20.57 3.95 -28.29
N ASP A 62 -20.09 4.59 -29.36
CA ASP A 62 -20.65 4.54 -30.71
C ASP A 62 -19.56 4.23 -31.73
N GLY A 63 -19.78 3.19 -32.55
CA GLY A 63 -18.90 2.82 -33.65
C GLY A 63 -19.08 3.70 -34.88
N TYR A 64 -18.01 3.87 -35.65
CA TYR A 64 -18.08 4.52 -36.96
C TYR A 64 -18.77 3.62 -38.00
N ASP A 65 -19.57 4.24 -38.87
CA ASP A 65 -20.28 3.55 -39.94
C ASP A 65 -19.35 2.92 -40.99
N THR A 66 -19.94 2.26 -41.99
CA THR A 66 -19.21 1.61 -43.10
C THR A 66 -18.67 2.59 -44.15
N ILE A 67 -18.74 3.91 -43.91
CA ILE A 67 -18.19 4.96 -44.77
C ILE A 67 -16.93 5.57 -44.14
N VAL A 68 -17.00 5.90 -42.85
CA VAL A 68 -15.90 6.51 -42.07
C VAL A 68 -15.01 5.44 -41.47
N GLY A 69 -15.58 4.39 -40.87
CA GLY A 69 -14.82 3.35 -40.18
C GLY A 69 -13.73 2.70 -41.05
N PRO A 70 -14.02 2.25 -42.29
CA PRO A 70 -12.99 1.69 -43.17
C PRO A 70 -11.86 2.66 -43.51
N LYS A 71 -12.12 3.98 -43.52
CA LYS A 71 -11.08 4.99 -43.75
C LYS A 71 -10.19 5.09 -42.52
N LEU A 72 -10.76 5.19 -41.33
CA LEU A 72 -10.00 5.26 -40.08
C LEU A 72 -9.12 4.01 -39.90
N VAL A 73 -9.69 2.82 -40.06
CA VAL A 73 -8.95 1.55 -39.99
C VAL A 73 -7.78 1.53 -40.98
N LYS A 74 -8.02 1.93 -42.23
CA LYS A 74 -6.96 2.00 -43.24
C LYS A 74 -5.84 2.95 -42.84
N GLU A 75 -6.17 4.18 -42.45
CA GLU A 75 -5.17 5.20 -42.11
C GLU A 75 -4.37 4.82 -40.85
N THR A 76 -5.00 4.24 -39.83
CA THR A 76 -4.31 3.71 -38.64
C THR A 76 -3.28 2.66 -39.04
N ILE A 77 -3.70 1.63 -39.78
CA ILE A 77 -2.83 0.50 -40.10
C ILE A 77 -1.67 0.95 -40.99
N LEU A 78 -1.94 1.69 -42.06
CA LEU A 78 -0.87 2.12 -42.97
C LEU A 78 0.13 3.07 -42.30
N LYS A 79 -0.29 3.80 -41.25
CA LYS A 79 0.60 4.62 -40.43
C LYS A 79 1.46 3.75 -39.51
N ASP A 80 0.86 2.78 -38.84
CA ASP A 80 1.45 2.15 -37.65
C ASP A 80 1.92 0.69 -37.85
N GLU A 81 1.61 0.04 -38.99
CA GLU A 81 1.88 -1.39 -39.22
C GLU A 81 3.36 -1.80 -39.15
N ASN A 82 4.29 -0.86 -39.36
CA ASN A 82 5.73 -1.14 -39.37
C ASN A 82 6.37 -1.07 -37.97
N HIS A 83 5.63 -0.66 -36.94
CA HIS A 83 6.12 -0.63 -35.57
C HIS A 83 6.10 -2.04 -34.96
N ALA A 84 7.26 -2.51 -34.47
CA ALA A 84 7.40 -3.83 -33.89
C ALA A 84 6.74 -3.91 -32.50
N CYS A 85 6.62 -2.78 -31.81
CA CYS A 85 5.94 -2.65 -30.53
C CYS A 85 4.44 -2.93 -30.64
N VAL A 86 3.81 -2.62 -31.78
CA VAL A 86 2.38 -2.92 -32.01
C VAL A 86 2.22 -4.42 -32.20
N ILE A 87 1.52 -5.07 -31.26
CA ILE A 87 1.34 -6.53 -31.26
C ILE A 87 -0.10 -6.96 -31.55
N ALA A 88 -1.06 -6.08 -31.38
CA ALA A 88 -2.46 -6.30 -31.73
C ALA A 88 -3.17 -4.96 -32.01
N TRP A 89 -4.28 -5.06 -32.72
CA TRP A 89 -5.17 -3.93 -33.00
C TRP A 89 -6.44 -4.03 -32.16
N ASP A 90 -6.85 -2.94 -31.54
CA ASP A 90 -8.14 -2.84 -30.87
C ASP A 90 -9.13 -2.11 -31.79
N HIS A 91 -10.31 -2.69 -32.01
CA HIS A 91 -11.37 -2.07 -32.80
C HIS A 91 -12.35 -1.35 -31.88
N GLY A 92 -12.06 -0.08 -31.56
CA GLY A 92 -12.84 0.74 -30.63
C GLY A 92 -12.85 0.18 -29.21
N ASN A 93 -13.71 0.76 -28.37
CA ASN A 93 -13.87 0.40 -26.97
C ASN A 93 -15.36 0.35 -26.59
N GLU A 94 -15.79 -0.47 -25.63
CA GLU A 94 -17.15 -0.36 -25.03
C GLU A 94 -18.35 -0.22 -25.99
N GLY A 95 -18.33 -0.94 -27.12
CA GLY A 95 -19.38 -0.89 -28.16
C GLY A 95 -19.02 -0.06 -29.39
N GLY A 96 -17.83 0.52 -29.41
CA GLY A 96 -17.33 1.50 -30.39
C GLY A 96 -16.89 0.94 -31.71
N TRP A 97 -17.47 -0.18 -32.12
CA TRP A 97 -17.09 -0.91 -33.31
C TRP A 97 -18.28 -1.17 -34.22
N ASP A 98 -17.98 -1.38 -35.49
CA ASP A 98 -18.89 -2.02 -36.45
C ASP A 98 -18.17 -3.23 -37.05
N PHE A 99 -18.70 -4.43 -36.81
CA PHE A 99 -18.10 -5.68 -37.29
C PHE A 99 -17.90 -5.72 -38.82
N ALA A 100 -18.66 -4.95 -39.59
CA ALA A 100 -18.49 -4.86 -41.04
C ALA A 100 -17.14 -4.22 -41.44
N ASN A 101 -16.54 -3.43 -40.55
CA ASN A 101 -15.28 -2.73 -40.79
C ASN A 101 -14.05 -3.61 -40.49
N GLU A 102 -14.22 -4.75 -39.79
CA GLU A 102 -13.12 -5.64 -39.41
C GLU A 102 -12.27 -6.11 -40.59
N LYS A 103 -12.90 -6.31 -41.75
CA LYS A 103 -12.22 -6.71 -43.00
C LYS A 103 -11.07 -5.78 -43.38
N GLY A 104 -11.12 -4.50 -42.99
CA GLY A 104 -10.05 -3.54 -43.23
C GLY A 104 -8.75 -3.93 -42.55
N PHE A 105 -8.83 -4.44 -41.31
CA PHE A 105 -7.66 -4.90 -40.57
C PHE A 105 -6.92 -6.01 -41.32
N HIS A 106 -7.66 -7.04 -41.73
CA HIS A 106 -7.11 -8.18 -42.46
C HIS A 106 -6.65 -7.85 -43.89
N GLN A 107 -7.21 -6.80 -44.49
CA GLN A 107 -6.84 -6.35 -45.83
C GLN A 107 -5.52 -5.56 -45.83
N TYR A 108 -5.30 -4.70 -44.84
CA TYR A 108 -4.19 -3.76 -44.84
C TYR A 108 -3.00 -4.23 -43.99
N ASP A 109 -3.21 -4.91 -42.86
CA ASP A 109 -2.10 -5.32 -42.00
C ASP A 109 -1.35 -6.53 -42.57
N ILE A 110 -0.19 -6.27 -43.15
CA ILE A 110 0.65 -7.31 -43.76
C ILE A 110 1.16 -8.33 -42.74
N GLN A 111 1.21 -7.96 -41.46
CA GLN A 111 1.70 -8.84 -40.38
C GLN A 111 0.60 -9.77 -39.86
N ARG A 112 -0.67 -9.51 -40.20
CA ARG A 112 -1.84 -10.28 -39.76
C ARG A 112 -1.94 -10.41 -38.24
N ARG A 113 -1.77 -9.29 -37.54
CA ARG A 113 -1.86 -9.24 -36.08
C ARG A 113 -3.30 -9.53 -35.62
N PRO A 114 -3.49 -10.01 -34.37
CA PRO A 114 -4.81 -10.17 -33.80
C PRO A 114 -5.60 -8.87 -33.77
N VAL A 115 -6.90 -8.96 -34.04
CA VAL A 115 -7.86 -7.86 -33.87
C VAL A 115 -8.73 -8.17 -32.66
N LEU A 116 -8.60 -7.33 -31.64
CA LEU A 116 -9.31 -7.43 -30.37
C LEU A 116 -10.53 -6.50 -30.37
N TYR A 117 -11.51 -6.88 -29.58
CA TYR A 117 -12.72 -6.10 -29.32
C TYR A 117 -12.85 -5.92 -27.82
N PRO A 118 -12.25 -4.86 -27.24
CA PRO A 118 -12.34 -4.59 -25.81
C PRO A 118 -13.77 -4.77 -25.32
N TRP A 119 -13.96 -5.51 -24.21
CA TRP A 119 -15.25 -5.93 -23.64
C TRP A 119 -15.82 -7.28 -24.11
N LEU A 120 -15.37 -7.82 -25.25
CA LEU A 120 -15.92 -9.03 -25.87
C LEU A 120 -15.02 -10.26 -25.79
N LEU A 121 -15.64 -11.43 -25.94
CA LEU A 121 -14.99 -12.66 -26.41
C LEU A 121 -15.21 -12.75 -27.92
N ARG A 122 -14.17 -12.46 -28.72
CA ARG A 122 -14.22 -12.49 -30.18
C ARG A 122 -12.82 -12.73 -30.74
N ASN A 123 -12.74 -13.30 -31.94
CA ASN A 123 -11.46 -13.60 -32.61
C ASN A 123 -10.52 -14.47 -31.76
N GLY A 124 -11.09 -15.35 -30.92
CA GLY A 124 -10.34 -16.27 -30.07
C GLY A 124 -9.67 -15.62 -28.87
N VAL A 125 -10.09 -14.40 -28.46
CA VAL A 125 -9.57 -13.72 -27.27
C VAL A 125 -10.72 -13.11 -26.47
N ASP A 126 -10.66 -13.26 -25.16
CA ASP A 126 -11.60 -12.71 -24.19
C ASP A 126 -11.00 -11.47 -23.51
N THR A 127 -11.67 -10.32 -23.65
CA THR A 127 -11.13 -9.00 -23.24
C THR A 127 -12.03 -8.24 -22.26
N ARG A 128 -12.79 -8.98 -21.45
CA ARG A 128 -13.82 -8.39 -20.58
C ARG A 128 -13.30 -7.28 -19.63
N HIS A 129 -14.04 -6.18 -19.53
CA HIS A 129 -13.79 -5.10 -18.58
C HIS A 129 -14.27 -5.40 -17.16
N TYR A 130 -13.51 -4.91 -16.17
CA TYR A 130 -13.78 -4.89 -14.74
C TYR A 130 -14.41 -6.18 -14.18
N PRO A 131 -13.83 -7.36 -14.49
CA PRO A 131 -14.33 -8.60 -13.95
C PRO A 131 -14.18 -8.58 -12.41
N GLN A 132 -15.23 -9.01 -11.70
CA GLN A 132 -15.06 -9.33 -10.28
C GLN A 132 -14.20 -10.59 -10.13
N PHE A 133 -13.59 -10.78 -8.97
CA PHE A 133 -12.60 -11.85 -8.75
C PHE A 133 -13.10 -13.24 -9.18
N ASP A 134 -14.23 -13.71 -8.64
CA ASP A 134 -14.77 -15.04 -8.97
C ASP A 134 -15.18 -15.17 -10.44
N TYR A 135 -15.62 -14.08 -11.05
CA TYR A 135 -16.01 -14.08 -12.45
C TYR A 135 -14.81 -14.20 -13.39
N ALA A 136 -13.71 -13.51 -13.07
CA ALA A 136 -12.45 -13.70 -13.78
C ALA A 136 -11.95 -15.14 -13.63
N MET A 137 -11.99 -15.69 -12.42
CA MET A 137 -11.60 -17.08 -12.16
C MET A 137 -12.46 -18.08 -12.93
N GLY A 138 -13.76 -17.81 -13.06
CA GLY A 138 -14.65 -18.59 -13.90
C GLY A 138 -14.23 -18.62 -15.37
N ARG A 139 -13.73 -17.51 -15.93
CA ARG A 139 -13.22 -17.46 -17.31
C ARG A 139 -11.95 -18.29 -17.51
N PHE A 140 -11.07 -18.34 -16.51
CA PHE A 140 -9.90 -19.20 -16.55
C PHE A 140 -10.19 -20.68 -16.31
N THR A 141 -11.21 -20.99 -15.50
CA THR A 141 -11.56 -22.36 -15.10
C THR A 141 -12.49 -23.03 -16.11
N PHE A 142 -13.41 -22.28 -16.69
CA PHE A 142 -14.48 -22.80 -17.56
C PHE A 142 -14.44 -22.23 -18.99
N GLY A 143 -13.55 -21.29 -19.29
CA GLY A 143 -13.34 -20.76 -20.63
C GLY A 143 -12.38 -21.62 -21.46
N ASN A 144 -12.31 -21.33 -22.77
CA ASN A 144 -11.45 -22.04 -23.73
C ASN A 144 -10.46 -21.13 -24.46
N ASP A 145 -10.61 -19.81 -24.31
CA ASP A 145 -9.88 -18.79 -25.03
C ASP A 145 -8.92 -18.03 -24.09
N PRO A 146 -7.76 -17.54 -24.57
CA PRO A 146 -6.93 -16.61 -23.83
C PRO A 146 -7.76 -15.44 -23.27
N PHE A 147 -7.60 -15.19 -21.98
CA PHE A 147 -8.31 -14.14 -21.25
C PHE A 147 -7.32 -13.09 -20.73
N MET A 148 -7.61 -11.84 -21.09
CA MET A 148 -6.84 -10.66 -20.74
C MET A 148 -7.79 -9.46 -20.60
N PRO A 149 -8.18 -9.04 -19.39
CA PRO A 149 -9.02 -7.87 -19.24
C PRO A 149 -8.32 -6.63 -19.79
N THR A 150 -8.93 -5.97 -20.77
CA THR A 150 -8.42 -4.71 -21.35
C THR A 150 -8.61 -3.52 -20.42
N GLU A 151 -9.40 -3.68 -19.34
CA GLU A 151 -9.51 -2.79 -18.18
C GLU A 151 -9.86 -3.63 -16.93
N PHE A 152 -9.08 -3.52 -15.86
CA PHE A 152 -9.44 -4.06 -14.54
C PHE A 152 -8.85 -3.24 -13.38
N LEU A 153 -9.38 -3.45 -12.17
CA LEU A 153 -9.01 -2.74 -10.94
C LEU A 153 -8.90 -1.22 -11.11
N HIS A 154 -10.06 -0.58 -11.30
CA HIS A 154 -10.15 0.85 -11.54
C HIS A 154 -9.57 1.69 -10.39
N GLY A 155 -8.65 2.60 -10.72
CA GLY A 155 -7.82 3.39 -9.81
C GLY A 155 -8.41 4.63 -9.16
N LEU A 156 -9.73 4.76 -9.02
CA LEU A 156 -10.31 6.03 -8.55
C LEU A 156 -9.73 6.42 -7.18
N TYR A 157 -9.17 7.63 -7.08
CA TYR A 157 -8.47 8.17 -5.90
C TYR A 157 -7.30 7.30 -5.41
N ASP A 158 -6.77 6.46 -6.30
CA ASP A 158 -5.98 5.24 -6.07
C ASP A 158 -6.26 4.55 -4.73
N GLY A 159 -7.54 4.46 -4.48
CA GLY A 159 -8.12 3.48 -3.59
C GLY A 159 -8.71 2.34 -4.41
N GLY A 160 -7.98 1.88 -5.44
CA GLY A 160 -8.47 0.84 -6.35
C GLY A 160 -7.37 0.13 -7.15
N HIS A 161 -6.30 0.83 -7.55
CA HIS A 161 -5.14 0.13 -8.12
C HIS A 161 -4.41 -0.63 -7.01
N GLY A 162 -3.96 -1.84 -7.35
CA GLY A 162 -3.34 -2.74 -6.37
C GLY A 162 -4.32 -3.41 -5.39
N ALA A 163 -5.59 -3.00 -5.33
CA ALA A 163 -6.59 -3.58 -4.43
C ALA A 163 -6.92 -5.03 -4.84
N GLY A 164 -6.43 -6.00 -4.06
CA GLY A 164 -6.56 -7.42 -4.39
C GLY A 164 -5.65 -7.87 -5.55
N LEU A 165 -4.81 -6.99 -6.12
CA LEU A 165 -3.99 -7.30 -7.30
C LEU A 165 -3.09 -8.54 -7.09
N ASP A 166 -2.53 -8.72 -5.89
CA ASP A 166 -1.71 -9.91 -5.58
C ASP A 166 -2.51 -11.21 -5.72
N GLU A 167 -3.79 -11.21 -5.29
CA GLU A 167 -4.65 -12.38 -5.43
C GLU A 167 -5.11 -12.57 -6.87
N PHE A 168 -5.56 -11.52 -7.55
CA PHE A 168 -5.89 -11.58 -8.98
C PHE A 168 -4.72 -12.17 -9.76
N TRP A 169 -3.54 -11.58 -9.63
CA TRP A 169 -2.37 -11.96 -10.42
C TRP A 169 -1.89 -13.38 -10.13
N ARG A 170 -1.81 -13.79 -8.85
CA ARG A 170 -1.41 -15.15 -8.48
C ARG A 170 -2.37 -16.20 -9.02
N ASN A 171 -3.68 -15.95 -8.91
CA ASN A 171 -4.67 -16.92 -9.37
C ASN A 171 -4.73 -16.97 -10.90
N TYR A 172 -4.64 -15.82 -11.57
CA TYR A 172 -4.58 -15.75 -13.03
C TYR A 172 -3.39 -16.58 -13.56
N GLN A 173 -2.22 -16.45 -12.94
CA GLN A 173 -1.01 -17.19 -13.30
C GLN A 173 -1.12 -18.72 -13.14
N THR A 174 -2.19 -19.25 -12.54
CA THR A 174 -2.42 -20.70 -12.46
C THR A 174 -3.00 -21.30 -13.75
N SER A 175 -3.54 -20.46 -14.63
CA SER A 175 -4.17 -20.89 -15.88
C SER A 175 -3.28 -20.64 -17.09
N PRO A 176 -3.16 -21.58 -18.05
CA PRO A 176 -2.49 -21.34 -19.32
C PRO A 176 -3.24 -20.36 -20.23
N LEU A 177 -4.51 -20.05 -19.92
CA LEU A 177 -5.29 -19.05 -20.67
C LEU A 177 -4.98 -17.61 -20.24
N HIS A 178 -4.16 -17.40 -19.20
CA HIS A 178 -3.79 -16.06 -18.75
C HIS A 178 -2.86 -15.35 -19.73
N ALA A 179 -3.35 -14.24 -20.28
CA ALA A 179 -2.61 -13.40 -21.23
C ALA A 179 -2.27 -12.00 -20.68
N GLY A 180 -2.37 -11.77 -19.37
CA GLY A 180 -2.08 -10.49 -18.71
C GLY A 180 -3.35 -9.67 -18.42
N GLY A 181 -3.22 -8.35 -18.37
CA GLY A 181 -4.33 -7.41 -18.19
C GLY A 181 -3.86 -5.95 -18.05
N PHE A 182 -4.78 -5.01 -18.23
CA PHE A 182 -4.47 -3.56 -18.21
C PHE A 182 -5.23 -2.85 -17.08
N LEU A 183 -4.48 -2.15 -16.21
CA LEU A 183 -5.06 -1.33 -15.15
C LEU A 183 -5.60 -0.02 -15.73
N TRP A 184 -6.75 0.44 -15.21
CA TRP A 184 -7.36 1.71 -15.62
C TRP A 184 -7.18 2.78 -14.53
N VAL A 185 -6.32 3.78 -14.71
CA VAL A 185 -5.45 4.15 -15.87
C VAL A 185 -4.08 4.65 -15.38
N LEU A 186 -3.14 5.01 -16.28
CA LEU A 186 -1.79 5.43 -15.91
C LEU A 186 -1.75 6.68 -15.00
N ALA A 187 -2.45 7.75 -15.35
CA ALA A 187 -2.36 9.04 -14.65
C ALA A 187 -3.72 9.74 -14.56
N ASP A 188 -3.90 10.56 -13.52
CA ASP A 188 -5.06 11.42 -13.31
C ASP A 188 -5.17 12.49 -14.42
N GLU A 189 -6.37 12.67 -14.96
CA GLU A 189 -6.66 13.62 -16.04
C GLU A 189 -7.31 14.90 -15.51
N ALA A 190 -6.59 15.65 -14.67
CA ALA A 190 -7.05 16.93 -14.16
C ALA A 190 -6.58 18.10 -15.05
N VAL A 191 -7.51 18.77 -15.74
CA VAL A 191 -7.20 19.89 -16.66
C VAL A 191 -6.97 21.17 -15.88
N LEU A 192 -5.90 21.91 -16.20
CA LEU A 192 -5.72 23.26 -15.68
C LEU A 192 -6.81 24.20 -16.22
N ARG A 193 -7.60 24.79 -15.32
CA ARG A 193 -8.67 25.76 -15.60
C ARG A 193 -8.27 27.13 -15.05
N THR A 194 -8.03 28.09 -15.94
CA THR A 194 -7.70 29.49 -15.59
C THR A 194 -8.91 30.41 -15.57
N ASP A 195 -10.09 29.92 -15.95
CA ASP A 195 -11.36 30.65 -15.93
C ASP A 195 -12.08 30.57 -14.57
N LYS A 196 -11.63 29.68 -13.69
CA LYS A 196 -12.13 29.54 -12.31
C LYS A 196 -11.33 30.43 -11.37
N GLU A 197 -11.89 30.71 -10.18
CA GLU A 197 -11.19 31.48 -9.16
C GLU A 197 -9.98 30.69 -8.63
N GLY A 198 -8.77 31.24 -8.83
CA GLY A 198 -7.50 30.61 -8.48
C GLY A 198 -6.99 29.62 -9.54
N ILE A 199 -5.91 28.90 -9.19
CA ILE A 199 -5.41 27.78 -10.01
C ILE A 199 -6.27 26.57 -9.67
N VAL A 200 -6.95 26.01 -10.67
CA VAL A 200 -7.82 24.84 -10.50
C VAL A 200 -7.41 23.76 -11.47
N PHE A 201 -7.06 22.58 -10.96
CA PHE A 201 -6.98 21.35 -11.75
C PHE A 201 -8.31 20.62 -11.63
N ASP A 202 -9.00 20.44 -12.75
CA ASP A 202 -10.38 19.96 -12.82
C ASP A 202 -10.44 18.56 -13.41
N SER A 203 -10.78 17.58 -12.57
CA SER A 203 -11.00 16.18 -12.93
C SER A 203 -12.49 15.84 -13.16
N ASP A 204 -13.36 16.86 -13.22
CA ASP A 204 -14.82 16.72 -13.25
C ASP A 204 -15.35 15.78 -12.16
N GLY A 205 -15.02 16.12 -10.90
CA GLY A 205 -15.32 15.31 -9.73
C GLY A 205 -14.55 13.99 -9.77
N ASN A 206 -15.28 12.87 -9.86
CA ASN A 206 -14.73 11.52 -9.83
C ASN A 206 -14.59 10.87 -11.23
N ARG A 207 -14.61 11.66 -12.29
CA ARG A 207 -14.57 11.12 -13.66
C ARG A 207 -13.17 10.94 -14.22
N ALA A 208 -12.22 11.71 -13.71
CA ALA A 208 -10.84 11.73 -14.20
C ALA A 208 -9.71 11.54 -13.15
N PRO A 209 -9.94 11.40 -11.82
CA PRO A 209 -8.89 11.07 -10.86
C PRO A 209 -8.72 9.55 -10.71
N ASP A 210 -8.41 8.88 -11.81
CA ASP A 210 -8.47 7.42 -11.97
C ASP A 210 -7.07 6.76 -12.05
N GLY A 211 -5.99 7.51 -11.81
CA GLY A 211 -4.60 7.18 -12.12
C GLY A 211 -3.88 6.27 -11.13
N ILE A 212 -2.72 5.73 -11.55
CA ILE A 212 -1.66 5.22 -10.67
C ILE A 212 -0.74 6.37 -10.23
N LEU A 213 -0.81 7.47 -10.99
CA LEU A 213 -0.01 8.67 -10.87
C LEU A 213 -0.92 9.89 -10.81
N GLY A 214 -0.51 10.92 -10.08
CA GLY A 214 -1.15 12.23 -10.15
C GLY A 214 -0.97 12.91 -11.52
N PRO A 215 -1.59 14.08 -11.74
CA PRO A 215 -1.60 14.74 -13.05
C PRO A 215 -0.20 15.14 -13.54
N HIS A 216 0.71 15.42 -12.62
CA HIS A 216 2.13 15.73 -12.89
C HIS A 216 3.05 14.56 -12.58
N ARG A 217 2.51 13.33 -12.62
CA ARG A 217 3.22 12.04 -12.47
C ARG A 217 3.71 11.79 -11.05
N GLU A 218 3.05 12.39 -10.06
CA GLU A 218 3.30 12.09 -8.66
C GLU A 218 2.99 10.61 -8.37
N LYS A 219 3.95 9.88 -7.78
CA LYS A 219 3.79 8.45 -7.51
C LYS A 219 2.86 8.19 -6.33
N GLU A 220 1.76 7.49 -6.60
CA GLU A 220 0.79 7.08 -5.59
C GLU A 220 1.13 5.70 -5.00
N GLY A 221 0.40 5.29 -3.96
CA GLY A 221 0.73 4.06 -3.22
C GLY A 221 0.68 2.78 -4.08
N SER A 222 -0.21 2.70 -5.07
CA SER A 222 -0.28 1.53 -5.95
C SER A 222 0.92 1.40 -6.88
N PHE A 223 1.64 2.48 -7.21
CA PHE A 223 2.87 2.44 -8.02
C PHE A 223 3.83 1.36 -7.50
N TYR A 224 4.09 1.41 -6.19
CA TYR A 224 4.99 0.47 -5.52
C TYR A 224 4.37 -0.92 -5.37
N THR A 225 3.05 -1.00 -5.20
CA THR A 225 2.32 -2.27 -5.17
C THR A 225 2.50 -3.03 -6.48
N ILE A 226 2.30 -2.32 -7.60
CA ILE A 226 2.42 -2.86 -8.95
C ILE A 226 3.88 -3.24 -9.21
N LYS A 227 4.84 -2.36 -8.88
CA LYS A 227 6.27 -2.64 -8.99
C LYS A 227 6.65 -3.96 -8.32
N GLU A 228 6.18 -4.21 -7.09
CA GLU A 228 6.45 -5.49 -6.41
C GLU A 228 5.79 -6.70 -7.09
N ILE A 229 4.49 -6.60 -7.40
CA ILE A 229 3.69 -7.74 -7.87
C ILE A 229 4.11 -8.16 -9.28
N TRP A 230 4.43 -7.20 -10.14
CA TRP A 230 4.81 -7.45 -11.53
C TRP A 230 6.33 -7.56 -11.73
N SER A 231 7.13 -7.52 -10.67
CA SER A 231 8.56 -7.78 -10.78
C SER A 231 8.82 -9.13 -11.48
N PRO A 232 9.64 -9.17 -12.55
CA PRO A 232 9.94 -10.40 -13.27
C PRO A 232 10.90 -11.32 -12.48
N VAL A 233 11.48 -10.84 -11.38
CA VAL A 233 12.13 -11.69 -10.38
C VAL A 233 11.18 -11.82 -9.19
N GLN A 234 10.79 -13.05 -8.86
CA GLN A 234 9.93 -13.31 -7.72
C GLN A 234 10.66 -14.14 -6.66
N LEU A 235 10.43 -13.80 -5.39
CA LEU A 235 10.97 -14.56 -4.25
C LEU A 235 9.93 -15.55 -3.73
N LYS A 236 10.34 -16.81 -3.53
CA LYS A 236 9.50 -17.74 -2.78
C LYS A 236 9.38 -17.27 -1.32
N PRO A 237 8.26 -17.57 -0.63
CA PRO A 237 8.06 -17.17 0.76
C PRO A 237 9.24 -17.57 1.65
N VAL A 238 9.70 -16.62 2.47
CA VAL A 238 10.84 -16.80 3.37
C VAL A 238 10.65 -15.97 4.63
N THR A 239 11.18 -16.47 5.74
CA THR A 239 11.35 -15.70 6.99
C THR A 239 12.84 -15.52 7.22
N ILE A 240 13.27 -14.27 7.35
CA ILE A 240 14.66 -13.92 7.68
C ILE A 240 14.73 -13.63 9.17
N ASN A 241 15.62 -14.32 9.88
CA ASN A 241 15.92 -14.10 11.29
C ASN A 241 17.42 -14.34 11.53
N ARG A 242 17.89 -14.17 12.77
CA ARG A 242 19.32 -14.35 13.10
C ARG A 242 19.88 -15.75 12.82
N GLN A 243 19.02 -16.76 12.72
CA GLN A 243 19.37 -18.16 12.44
C GLN A 243 19.05 -18.57 10.99
N TRP A 244 18.70 -17.60 10.14
CA TRP A 244 18.36 -17.90 8.75
C TRP A 244 19.56 -18.54 8.03
N ASN A 245 19.28 -19.57 7.23
CA ASN A 245 20.28 -20.41 6.59
C ASN A 245 20.95 -19.78 5.35
N GLY A 246 20.71 -18.50 5.08
CA GLY A 246 21.27 -17.78 3.93
C GLY A 246 20.68 -18.18 2.57
N LYS A 247 19.59 -18.95 2.49
CA LYS A 247 19.06 -19.44 1.21
C LYS A 247 17.81 -18.69 0.78
N LEU A 248 17.85 -18.11 -0.42
CA LEU A 248 16.69 -17.55 -1.13
C LEU A 248 16.40 -18.34 -2.39
N PHE A 249 15.12 -18.49 -2.74
CA PHE A 249 14.69 -19.09 -4.01
C PHE A 249 14.12 -18.00 -4.91
N LEU A 250 14.80 -17.77 -6.03
CA LEU A 250 14.42 -16.80 -7.06
C LEU A 250 13.68 -17.55 -8.19
N GLU A 251 12.51 -17.08 -8.55
CA GLU A 251 11.76 -17.52 -9.72
C GLU A 251 11.93 -16.49 -10.84
N ASN A 252 12.35 -16.96 -12.02
CA ASN A 252 12.49 -16.13 -13.20
C ASN A 252 11.16 -16.07 -13.99
N LYS A 253 10.51 -14.91 -13.98
CA LYS A 253 9.29 -14.61 -14.74
C LYS A 253 9.52 -13.68 -15.94
N PHE A 254 10.77 -13.41 -16.33
CA PHE A 254 11.03 -12.80 -17.63
C PHE A 254 10.55 -13.72 -18.76
N ILE A 255 10.27 -13.13 -19.93
CA ILE A 255 9.93 -13.91 -21.14
C ILE A 255 11.20 -14.36 -21.87
N TYR A 256 12.24 -13.52 -21.90
CA TYR A 256 13.44 -13.75 -22.71
C TYR A 256 14.77 -13.67 -21.95
N THR A 257 14.78 -13.09 -20.74
CA THR A 257 16.02 -12.79 -19.99
C THR A 257 16.38 -13.92 -19.03
N ASN A 258 17.67 -14.27 -18.95
CA ASN A 258 18.18 -15.21 -17.95
C ASN A 258 18.66 -14.44 -16.71
N LEU A 259 18.47 -14.99 -15.51
CA LEU A 259 18.90 -14.32 -14.28
C LEU A 259 20.42 -14.12 -14.17
N LYS A 260 21.24 -14.84 -14.94
CA LYS A 260 22.70 -14.63 -14.99
C LYS A 260 23.07 -13.24 -15.55
N ASP A 261 22.16 -12.63 -16.32
CA ASP A 261 22.34 -11.33 -16.95
C ASP A 261 21.80 -10.19 -16.07
N CYS A 262 21.11 -10.52 -14.97
CA CYS A 262 20.66 -9.59 -13.93
C CYS A 262 21.75 -9.42 -12.86
N SER A 263 21.56 -8.48 -11.93
CA SER A 263 22.42 -8.28 -10.75
C SER A 263 21.62 -8.33 -9.46
N PHE A 264 22.22 -8.87 -8.39
CA PHE A 264 21.56 -9.04 -7.10
C PHE A 264 22.45 -8.56 -5.96
N ASN A 265 21.89 -7.81 -5.03
CA ASN A 265 22.61 -7.27 -3.88
C ASN A 265 21.83 -7.51 -2.59
N TRP A 266 22.54 -7.58 -1.47
CA TRP A 266 21.92 -7.65 -0.14
C TRP A 266 22.54 -6.65 0.83
N LYS A 267 21.75 -6.25 1.82
CA LYS A 267 22.19 -5.43 2.96
C LYS A 267 21.57 -5.94 4.26
N ALA A 268 22.33 -5.94 5.33
CA ALA A 268 21.86 -6.10 6.70
C ALA A 268 22.01 -4.75 7.41
N VAL A 269 20.95 -4.28 8.06
CA VAL A 269 20.87 -2.92 8.62
C VAL A 269 20.41 -2.98 10.06
N LYS A 270 21.12 -2.32 10.95
CA LYS A 270 20.70 -1.99 12.30
C LYS A 270 20.02 -0.63 12.27
N THR A 271 18.75 -0.57 12.66
CA THR A 271 17.94 0.63 12.46
C THR A 271 18.19 1.67 13.54
N GLY A 272 18.28 2.93 13.11
CA GLY A 272 18.35 4.09 13.96
C GLY A 272 17.10 4.28 14.82
N PHE A 273 17.24 5.06 15.89
CA PHE A 273 16.16 5.47 16.78
C PHE A 273 16.39 6.92 17.21
N GLY A 274 15.32 7.74 17.21
CA GLY A 274 15.42 9.19 17.34
C GLY A 274 16.26 9.80 16.21
N ASN A 275 17.27 10.60 16.59
CA ASN A 275 18.17 11.27 15.65
C ASN A 275 19.32 10.39 15.13
N LYS A 276 19.39 9.12 15.54
CA LYS A 276 20.43 8.20 15.05
C LYS A 276 20.08 7.71 13.65
N MET A 277 21.08 7.64 12.79
CA MET A 277 20.98 7.07 11.45
C MET A 277 21.07 5.54 11.49
N ASP A 278 20.59 4.92 10.41
CA ASP A 278 20.76 3.49 10.16
C ASP A 278 22.23 3.12 9.96
N GLU A 279 22.63 1.96 10.48
CA GLU A 279 23.98 1.42 10.36
C GLU A 279 23.96 0.13 9.52
N ILE A 280 24.75 0.07 8.46
CA ILE A 280 24.91 -1.15 7.65
C ILE A 280 25.84 -2.10 8.40
N THR A 281 25.31 -3.21 8.91
CA THR A 281 26.09 -4.25 9.61
C THR A 281 26.75 -5.24 8.64
N GLY A 282 26.30 -5.27 7.39
CA GLY A 282 26.92 -6.03 6.31
C GLY A 282 26.21 -5.80 4.99
N SER A 283 26.91 -6.05 3.89
CA SER A 283 26.33 -5.99 2.54
C SER A 283 27.17 -6.81 1.57
N GLY A 284 26.59 -7.14 0.41
CA GLY A 284 27.33 -7.81 -0.64
C GLY A 284 26.59 -7.85 -1.96
N ALA A 285 27.37 -7.85 -3.04
CA ALA A 285 26.90 -8.26 -4.35
C ALA A 285 26.94 -9.79 -4.45
N LEU A 286 25.93 -10.37 -5.09
CA LEU A 286 25.81 -11.81 -5.26
C LEU A 286 26.17 -12.19 -6.69
N LYS A 287 26.75 -13.38 -6.84
CA LYS A 287 26.95 -13.95 -8.17
C LYS A 287 25.58 -14.30 -8.77
N SER A 288 25.28 -13.72 -9.91
CA SER A 288 24.02 -13.94 -10.61
C SER A 288 23.85 -15.43 -10.98
N PRO A 289 22.77 -16.08 -10.51
CA PRO A 289 22.54 -17.49 -10.80
C PRO A 289 21.99 -17.65 -12.22
N SER A 290 22.35 -18.72 -12.91
CA SER A 290 21.71 -19.05 -14.18
C SER A 290 20.33 -19.66 -13.92
N ALA A 291 19.30 -18.99 -14.41
CA ALA A 291 17.94 -19.51 -14.47
C ALA A 291 17.26 -18.91 -15.71
N ARG A 292 16.79 -19.77 -16.61
CA ARG A 292 16.03 -19.38 -17.80
C ARG A 292 14.60 -18.95 -17.39
N PRO A 293 13.88 -18.22 -18.26
CA PRO A 293 12.44 -18.00 -18.11
C PRO A 293 11.69 -19.24 -17.62
N GLY A 294 10.93 -19.10 -16.54
CA GLY A 294 10.15 -20.17 -15.89
C GLY A 294 10.91 -21.01 -14.86
N GLU A 295 12.24 -20.92 -14.80
CA GLU A 295 13.03 -21.69 -13.82
C GLU A 295 13.03 -21.02 -12.43
N THR A 296 13.10 -21.85 -11.39
CA THR A 296 13.38 -21.42 -10.01
C THR A 296 14.78 -21.88 -9.62
N VAL A 297 15.57 -20.98 -9.05
CA VAL A 297 16.95 -21.25 -8.61
C VAL A 297 17.17 -20.81 -7.18
N MET A 298 17.97 -21.57 -6.45
CA MET A 298 18.42 -21.21 -5.10
C MET A 298 19.70 -20.37 -5.19
N ILE A 299 19.75 -19.28 -4.45
CA ILE A 299 20.96 -18.50 -4.21
C ILE A 299 21.34 -18.55 -2.74
N GLU A 300 22.62 -18.77 -2.49
CA GLU A 300 23.20 -18.80 -1.15
C GLU A 300 23.86 -17.45 -0.85
N ILE A 301 23.50 -16.89 0.29
CA ILE A 301 23.91 -15.59 0.78
C ILE A 301 24.68 -15.82 2.07
N ASN A 302 26.01 -15.68 2.00
CA ASN A 302 26.84 -15.69 3.19
C ASN A 302 26.78 -14.31 3.85
N THR A 303 25.99 -14.20 4.91
CA THR A 303 25.87 -12.98 5.70
C THR A 303 26.94 -12.87 6.79
N GLY A 304 27.74 -13.92 7.03
CA GLY A 304 28.63 -14.00 8.20
C GLY A 304 27.87 -13.68 9.48
N ASP A 305 28.44 -12.80 10.30
CA ASP A 305 27.80 -12.32 11.54
C ASP A 305 26.93 -11.07 11.33
N ALA A 306 26.71 -10.62 10.08
CA ALA A 306 26.01 -9.36 9.79
C ALA A 306 24.58 -9.33 10.34
N LEU A 307 23.90 -10.49 10.40
CA LEU A 307 22.55 -10.60 10.95
C LEU A 307 22.50 -10.62 12.48
N ALA A 308 23.62 -10.86 13.17
CA ALA A 308 23.62 -10.96 14.64
C ALA A 308 23.09 -9.67 15.29
N ASN A 309 23.49 -8.52 14.74
CA ASN A 309 23.14 -7.19 15.23
C ASN A 309 22.21 -6.40 14.30
N ALA A 310 21.76 -6.99 13.19
CA ALA A 310 20.86 -6.34 12.26
C ALA A 310 19.41 -6.35 12.77
N ASP A 311 18.66 -5.34 12.38
CA ASP A 311 17.22 -5.25 12.54
C ASP A 311 16.47 -5.58 11.25
N LEU A 312 17.10 -5.33 10.09
CA LEU A 312 16.55 -5.52 8.75
C LEU A 312 17.51 -6.31 7.87
N PHE A 313 16.93 -7.07 6.95
CA PHE A 313 17.63 -7.62 5.79
C PHE A 313 16.94 -7.11 4.53
N LEU A 314 17.72 -6.61 3.57
CA LEU A 314 17.25 -6.12 2.29
C LEU A 314 17.89 -6.95 1.16
N PHE A 315 17.09 -7.25 0.14
CA PHE A 315 17.53 -7.91 -1.08
C PHE A 315 17.04 -7.11 -2.28
N THR A 316 17.95 -6.75 -3.18
CA THR A 316 17.67 -5.94 -4.36
C THR A 316 17.95 -6.75 -5.62
N ALA A 317 16.97 -6.77 -6.54
CA ALA A 317 17.15 -7.29 -7.89
C ALA A 317 17.22 -6.13 -8.89
N ILE A 318 18.20 -6.18 -9.78
CA ILE A 318 18.46 -5.21 -10.84
C ILE A 318 18.45 -5.97 -12.17
N ASP A 319 17.79 -5.40 -13.17
CA ASP A 319 17.68 -6.03 -14.48
C ASP A 319 19.00 -5.98 -15.29
N HIS A 320 18.94 -6.47 -16.52
CA HIS A 320 20.07 -6.52 -17.45
C HIS A 320 20.40 -5.16 -18.10
N HIS A 321 19.57 -4.14 -17.88
CA HIS A 321 19.81 -2.76 -18.27
C HIS A 321 20.38 -1.91 -17.12
N GLY A 322 20.42 -2.44 -15.91
CA GLY A 322 20.88 -1.73 -14.71
C GLY A 322 19.78 -1.03 -13.93
N GLU A 323 18.51 -1.27 -14.26
CA GLU A 323 17.36 -0.67 -13.60
C GLU A 323 16.88 -1.54 -12.43
N GLU A 324 16.50 -0.90 -11.32
CA GLU A 324 16.01 -1.64 -10.15
C GLU A 324 14.62 -2.23 -10.41
N LEU A 325 14.54 -3.56 -10.41
CA LEU A 325 13.27 -4.29 -10.48
C LEU A 325 12.48 -4.14 -9.18
N TYR A 326 13.12 -4.44 -8.05
CA TYR A 326 12.58 -4.24 -6.71
C TYR A 326 13.63 -4.45 -5.62
N THR A 327 13.42 -3.80 -4.47
CA THR A 327 14.11 -4.10 -3.21
C THR A 327 13.10 -4.63 -2.19
N TRP A 328 13.25 -5.89 -1.78
CA TRP A 328 12.48 -6.50 -0.70
C TRP A 328 13.18 -6.27 0.64
N SER A 329 12.39 -6.21 1.72
CA SER A 329 12.88 -5.98 3.08
C SER A 329 12.15 -6.86 4.10
N TRP A 330 12.91 -7.45 5.02
CA TRP A 330 12.39 -8.28 6.11
C TRP A 330 12.94 -7.84 7.46
N PRO A 331 12.11 -7.83 8.52
CA PRO A 331 12.62 -7.69 9.87
C PRO A 331 13.41 -8.95 10.27
N VAL A 332 14.61 -8.75 10.80
CA VAL A 332 15.47 -9.82 11.37
C VAL A 332 15.13 -10.06 12.85
N VAL A 333 14.65 -9.02 13.52
CA VAL A 333 14.27 -9.02 14.94
C VAL A 333 12.76 -8.97 15.10
N GLN A 334 12.25 -9.37 16.25
CA GLN A 334 10.84 -9.24 16.60
C GLN A 334 10.54 -7.93 17.36
N PRO A 335 9.28 -7.44 17.38
CA PRO A 335 8.96 -6.18 18.06
C PRO A 335 9.29 -6.19 19.54
N TRP A 336 9.04 -7.30 20.25
CA TRP A 336 9.40 -7.42 21.66
C TRP A 336 10.92 -7.35 21.91
N GLU A 337 11.75 -7.86 20.99
CA GLU A 337 13.21 -7.75 21.09
C GLU A 337 13.72 -6.34 20.79
N LYS A 338 13.12 -5.65 19.81
CA LYS A 338 13.44 -4.24 19.55
C LYS A 338 12.97 -3.37 20.72
N SER A 339 11.76 -3.61 21.22
CA SER A 339 11.19 -2.93 22.37
C SER A 339 12.09 -3.08 23.60
N ALA A 340 12.50 -4.30 23.96
CA ALA A 340 13.39 -4.52 25.10
C ALA A 340 14.69 -3.69 25.01
N ARG A 341 15.35 -3.66 23.84
CA ARG A 341 16.56 -2.86 23.60
C ARG A 341 16.30 -1.35 23.72
N LEU A 342 15.18 -0.87 23.18
CA LEU A 342 14.82 0.55 23.27
C LEU A 342 14.48 0.96 24.70
N LEU A 343 13.74 0.12 25.43
CA LEU A 343 13.37 0.38 26.83
C LEU A 343 14.60 0.39 27.73
N GLU A 344 15.58 -0.48 27.49
CA GLU A 344 16.87 -0.44 28.19
C GLU A 344 17.59 0.89 27.95
N MET A 345 17.64 1.35 26.69
CA MET A 345 18.23 2.66 26.34
C MET A 345 17.49 3.85 26.96
N LEU A 346 16.16 3.76 27.09
CA LEU A 346 15.30 4.83 27.61
C LEU A 346 15.18 4.83 29.14
N THR A 347 15.66 3.75 29.80
CA THR A 347 15.67 3.63 31.26
C THR A 347 16.93 4.30 31.80
N LEU A 348 16.80 5.58 32.18
CA LEU A 348 17.92 6.38 32.64
C LEU A 348 18.14 6.26 34.16
N GLU A 349 17.13 6.55 34.99
CA GLU A 349 17.14 6.50 36.46
C GLU A 349 15.71 6.23 37.01
N GLU A 350 15.57 5.58 38.18
CA GLU A 350 14.28 5.29 38.83
C GLU A 350 13.88 6.36 39.87
N ASN A 351 12.64 6.82 39.84
CA ASN A 351 12.07 7.75 40.81
C ASN A 351 10.88 7.15 41.56
N GLU A 352 10.64 7.63 42.78
CA GLU A 352 9.45 7.22 43.53
C GLU A 352 8.19 7.89 42.98
N ILE A 353 7.16 7.08 42.67
CA ILE A 353 5.85 7.57 42.23
C ILE A 353 5.06 8.08 43.44
N MET A 354 4.68 9.36 43.44
CA MET A 354 3.81 9.95 44.46
C MET A 354 2.34 9.97 44.00
N ILE A 355 1.42 9.79 44.93
CA ILE A 355 -0.03 9.77 44.67
C ILE A 355 -0.66 10.95 45.44
N ASN A 356 -1.38 11.83 44.75
CA ASN A 356 -2.10 12.96 45.36
C ASN A 356 -3.53 13.06 44.83
N GLU A 357 -4.55 12.90 45.69
CA GLU A 357 -5.97 13.21 45.42
C GLU A 357 -6.49 12.77 44.03
N LYS A 358 -6.15 11.53 43.59
CA LYS A 358 -6.48 10.93 42.27
C LYS A 358 -5.60 11.37 41.08
N THR A 359 -4.52 12.09 41.34
CA THR A 359 -3.45 12.44 40.39
C THR A 359 -2.17 11.69 40.77
N LEU A 360 -1.50 11.08 39.80
CA LEU A 360 -0.14 10.56 39.99
C LEU A 360 0.85 11.65 39.65
N LEU A 361 1.80 11.86 40.55
CA LEU A 361 2.86 12.85 40.43
C LEU A 361 4.20 12.12 40.43
N LEU A 362 5.00 12.36 39.40
CA LEU A 362 6.44 12.06 39.41
C LEU A 362 7.20 13.37 39.71
N PRO A 363 7.76 13.55 40.92
CA PRO A 363 8.64 14.68 41.24
C PRO A 363 10.02 14.54 40.57
N PRO A 364 10.75 15.65 40.30
CA PRO A 364 11.31 15.90 38.95
C PRO A 364 12.82 15.65 38.77
N ARG A 365 13.25 15.55 37.49
CA ARG A 365 14.58 16.02 37.04
C ARG A 365 14.55 17.33 36.24
N GLN A 366 13.40 17.81 35.72
CA GLN A 366 13.33 19.20 35.19
C GLN A 366 11.93 19.81 35.10
N GLU A 367 10.86 19.04 34.86
CA GLU A 367 9.46 19.49 34.97
C GLU A 367 8.56 18.30 35.40
N SER A 368 7.52 18.55 36.21
CA SER A 368 6.70 17.46 36.76
C SER A 368 5.74 16.89 35.72
N SER A 369 5.96 15.65 35.25
CA SER A 369 4.95 14.92 34.47
C SER A 369 3.84 14.45 35.41
N LYS A 370 2.63 14.98 35.21
CA LYS A 370 1.43 14.61 35.97
C LYS A 370 0.59 13.67 35.14
N PHE A 371 0.35 12.48 35.66
CA PHE A 371 -0.54 11.51 35.02
C PHE A 371 -1.85 11.48 35.81
N LEU A 372 -2.89 12.04 35.21
CA LEU A 372 -4.21 12.11 35.81
C LEU A 372 -5.12 11.08 35.17
N PHE A 373 -5.43 10.06 35.96
CA PHE A 373 -6.25 8.93 35.59
C PHE A 373 -7.70 9.21 36.06
N GLN A 374 -8.63 9.45 35.13
CA GLN A 374 -10.01 9.84 35.42
C GLN A 374 -11.03 8.91 34.74
N LYS A 375 -11.97 8.38 35.52
CA LYS A 375 -13.17 7.72 34.98
C LYS A 375 -14.10 8.76 34.38
N HIS A 376 -14.43 8.65 33.09
CA HIS A 376 -15.40 9.53 32.44
C HIS A 376 -16.84 9.04 32.70
N PRO A 377 -17.86 9.94 32.75
CA PRO A 377 -19.26 9.56 32.94
C PRO A 377 -19.83 8.60 31.87
N VAL A 378 -19.26 8.61 30.67
CA VAL A 378 -19.71 7.83 29.49
C VAL A 378 -18.77 6.64 29.23
N SER A 379 -18.40 5.92 30.29
CA SER A 379 -17.76 4.60 30.21
C SER A 379 -16.32 4.51 29.66
N TYR A 380 -15.60 5.60 29.38
CA TYR A 380 -14.18 5.55 28.97
C TYR A 380 -13.22 6.04 30.06
N PHE A 381 -11.96 5.62 29.95
CA PHE A 381 -10.89 6.01 30.87
C PHE A 381 -10.04 7.13 30.26
N ARG A 382 -10.01 8.29 30.92
CA ARG A 382 -9.22 9.44 30.48
C ARG A 382 -7.90 9.46 31.23
N LEU A 383 -6.82 9.18 30.51
CA LEU A 383 -5.49 9.58 30.95
C LEU A 383 -5.22 10.99 30.41
N LYS A 384 -5.02 11.95 31.30
CA LYS A 384 -4.39 13.23 30.96
C LYS A 384 -2.95 13.18 31.41
N ILE A 385 -2.04 13.36 30.47
CA ILE A 385 -0.63 13.58 30.78
C ILE A 385 -0.44 15.08 30.68
N LYS A 386 0.00 15.70 31.77
CA LYS A 386 0.40 17.10 31.79
C LYS A 386 1.88 17.16 32.12
N THR A 387 2.70 17.33 31.10
CA THR A 387 4.04 17.92 31.20
C THR A 387 3.90 19.45 31.18
N ALA A 388 4.96 20.26 31.14
CA ALA A 388 4.74 21.71 31.03
C ALA A 388 4.04 22.14 29.71
N LYS A 389 3.93 21.24 28.71
CA LYS A 389 3.42 21.58 27.37
C LYS A 389 2.32 20.68 26.78
N PHE A 390 1.96 19.54 27.37
CA PHE A 390 1.25 18.45 26.67
C PHE A 390 -0.16 18.11 27.20
N HIS A 391 -1.07 17.63 26.32
CA HIS A 391 -2.37 17.02 26.70
C HIS A 391 -2.74 15.78 25.83
N PHE A 392 -2.44 14.57 26.30
CA PHE A 392 -2.97 13.33 25.70
C PHE A 392 -4.40 13.03 26.19
N ARG A 393 -5.29 12.51 25.34
CA ARG A 393 -6.57 11.94 25.75
C ARG A 393 -6.77 10.57 25.10
N VAL A 394 -6.73 9.53 25.91
CA VAL A 394 -7.22 8.22 25.48
C VAL A 394 -8.75 8.27 25.46
N ALA A 395 -9.36 8.20 24.29
CA ALA A 395 -10.77 7.88 24.12
C ALA A 395 -10.84 6.59 23.33
N GLN A 396 -11.26 5.51 23.99
CA GLN A 396 -11.38 4.21 23.35
C GLN A 396 -12.71 4.14 22.62
N TYR A 397 -12.63 4.08 21.31
CA TYR A 397 -13.77 3.80 20.46
C TYR A 397 -13.67 2.36 19.98
N LEU A 398 -14.70 1.59 20.32
CA LEU A 398 -14.91 0.25 19.81
C LEU A 398 -16.22 0.35 19.03
N ARG A 399 -16.11 0.54 17.71
CA ARG A 399 -17.30 0.85 16.91
C ARG A 399 -18.19 -0.38 16.75
N GLU A 400 -17.61 -1.58 16.70
CA GLU A 400 -18.37 -2.82 16.57
C GLU A 400 -18.82 -3.39 17.93
N LEU A 401 -18.11 -3.07 19.01
CA LEU A 401 -18.35 -3.62 20.34
C LEU A 401 -18.30 -2.51 21.38
N LYS A 402 -19.42 -1.84 21.68
CA LYS A 402 -19.46 -0.86 22.78
C LYS A 402 -19.06 -1.53 24.11
N SER A 403 -17.79 -1.39 24.52
CA SER A 403 -17.31 -1.90 25.81
C SER A 403 -17.55 -0.88 26.90
N ASN A 404 -18.25 -1.30 27.95
CA ASN A 404 -18.49 -0.49 29.13
C ASN A 404 -17.50 -0.88 30.23
N VAL A 405 -16.94 0.11 30.90
CA VAL A 405 -16.09 -0.12 32.07
C VAL A 405 -16.92 -0.69 33.21
N SER A 406 -16.66 -1.95 33.53
CA SER A 406 -17.30 -2.70 34.62
C SER A 406 -16.57 -2.48 35.96
N GLY A 407 -15.26 -2.21 35.93
CA GLY A 407 -14.45 -2.02 37.12
C GLY A 407 -13.16 -1.24 36.86
N VAL A 408 -12.67 -0.56 37.90
CA VAL A 408 -11.34 0.07 37.91
C VAL A 408 -10.67 -0.25 39.23
N VAL A 409 -9.46 -0.80 39.17
CA VAL A 409 -8.60 -1.07 40.32
C VAL A 409 -7.29 -0.35 40.10
N TRP A 410 -6.75 0.29 41.13
CA TRP A 410 -5.44 0.93 41.05
C TRP A 410 -4.63 0.73 42.31
N GLY A 411 -3.30 0.80 42.20
CA GLY A 411 -2.40 0.65 43.32
C GLY A 411 -0.94 0.54 42.90
N LYS A 412 -0.04 0.45 43.88
CA LYS A 412 1.37 0.12 43.62
C LYS A 412 1.56 -1.40 43.63
N ASN A 413 2.37 -1.94 42.71
CA ASN A 413 2.83 -3.33 42.81
C ASN A 413 4.02 -3.47 43.77
N LYS A 414 4.51 -4.70 43.93
CA LYS A 414 5.67 -5.02 44.78
C LYS A 414 6.96 -4.31 44.36
N GLU A 415 7.12 -3.98 43.08
CA GLU A 415 8.27 -3.24 42.57
C GLU A 415 8.15 -1.72 42.78
N GLY A 416 6.99 -1.23 43.24
CA GLY A 416 6.71 0.19 43.45
C GLY A 416 6.22 0.93 42.19
N ASN A 417 5.97 0.21 41.08
CA ASN A 417 5.31 0.74 39.90
C ASN A 417 3.83 1.00 40.20
N PHE A 418 3.22 1.99 39.55
CA PHE A 418 1.79 2.27 39.72
C PHE A 418 0.97 1.65 38.60
N LEU A 419 -0.08 0.92 38.96
CA LEU A 419 -0.94 0.22 38.04
C LEU A 419 -2.36 0.76 38.10
N VAL A 420 -2.99 0.88 36.94
CA VAL A 420 -4.43 1.08 36.78
C VAL A 420 -4.96 -0.03 35.90
N GLU A 421 -5.76 -0.89 36.49
CA GLU A 421 -6.47 -1.96 35.82
C GLU A 421 -7.91 -1.53 35.56
N ILE A 422 -8.33 -1.68 34.31
CA ILE A 422 -9.65 -1.34 33.80
C ILE A 422 -10.25 -2.63 33.28
N LEU A 423 -11.39 -3.03 33.85
CA LEU A 423 -12.17 -4.17 33.41
C LEU A 423 -13.37 -3.67 32.59
N THR A 424 -13.69 -4.39 31.54
CA THR A 424 -14.83 -4.11 30.66
C THR A 424 -15.69 -5.36 30.47
N ASP A 425 -16.88 -5.19 29.92
CA ASP A 425 -17.79 -6.29 29.57
C ASP A 425 -17.44 -6.97 28.22
N ASN A 426 -16.64 -6.31 27.39
CA ASN A 426 -16.30 -6.73 26.04
C ASN A 426 -14.86 -6.32 25.65
N TYR A 427 -14.37 -6.72 24.48
CA TYR A 427 -12.97 -6.48 24.09
C TYR A 427 -12.57 -5.00 24.17
N PRO A 428 -11.35 -4.68 24.64
CA PRO A 428 -10.48 -5.58 25.40
C PRO A 428 -11.07 -5.78 26.81
N GLU A 429 -11.26 -7.03 27.25
CA GLU A 429 -11.86 -7.39 28.55
C GLU A 429 -11.11 -6.80 29.76
N LYS A 430 -9.81 -6.62 29.60
CA LYS A 430 -8.93 -6.04 30.60
C LYS A 430 -7.88 -5.16 29.95
N MET A 431 -7.64 -4.00 30.54
CA MET A 431 -6.52 -3.14 30.22
C MET A 431 -5.76 -2.76 31.47
N THR A 432 -4.45 -2.86 31.43
CA THR A 432 -3.56 -2.50 32.52
C THR A 432 -2.60 -1.42 32.05
N TRP A 433 -2.73 -0.25 32.64
CA TRP A 433 -1.74 0.83 32.54
C TRP A 433 -0.73 0.66 33.67
N THR A 434 0.56 0.63 33.34
CA THR A 434 1.65 0.57 34.32
C THR A 434 2.57 1.76 34.11
N LEU A 435 2.57 2.71 35.06
CA LEU A 435 3.59 3.75 35.13
C LEU A 435 4.78 3.19 35.90
N ASN A 436 5.92 3.06 35.24
CA ASN A 436 7.12 2.59 35.89
C ASN A 436 7.88 3.74 36.58
N LYS A 437 8.84 3.39 37.42
CA LYS A 437 9.71 4.37 38.10
C LYS A 437 10.61 5.17 37.17
N SER A 438 10.89 4.69 35.95
CA SER A 438 11.67 5.43 34.95
C SER A 438 10.86 6.51 34.22
N GLY A 439 9.54 6.57 34.45
CA GLY A 439 8.61 7.50 33.80
C GLY A 439 8.01 6.98 32.49
N LEU A 440 8.37 5.77 32.05
CA LEU A 440 7.74 5.11 30.91
C LEU A 440 6.37 4.56 31.31
N LEU A 441 5.42 4.69 30.39
CA LEU A 441 4.06 4.24 30.60
C LEU A 441 3.76 3.04 29.70
N LYS A 442 3.44 1.89 30.28
CA LYS A 442 2.99 0.70 29.55
C LYS A 442 1.47 0.62 29.53
N LEU A 443 0.88 0.30 28.38
CA LEU A 443 -0.46 -0.24 28.22
C LEU A 443 -0.37 -1.71 27.83
N GLU A 444 -1.11 -2.55 28.52
CA GLU A 444 -1.36 -3.93 28.12
C GLU A 444 -2.88 -4.15 28.04
N ALA A 445 -3.40 -4.48 26.86
CA ALA A 445 -4.81 -4.80 26.65
C ALA A 445 -4.96 -6.26 26.26
N SER A 446 -5.89 -6.94 26.92
CA SER A 446 -6.18 -8.36 26.72
C SER A 446 -6.45 -8.69 25.26
N PRO A 447 -6.07 -9.89 24.77
CA PRO A 447 -6.34 -10.33 23.41
C PRO A 447 -7.83 -10.52 23.13
N ILE A 448 -8.17 -10.78 21.86
CA ILE A 448 -9.54 -11.09 21.42
C ILE A 448 -9.86 -12.55 21.76
N ARG A 449 -10.63 -12.77 22.84
CA ARG A 449 -10.98 -14.13 23.30
C ARG A 449 -12.31 -14.65 22.76
N LYS A 450 -13.26 -13.74 22.53
CA LYS A 450 -14.61 -14.09 22.08
C LYS A 450 -14.62 -14.20 20.57
N GLU A 451 -15.46 -15.10 20.06
CA GLU A 451 -15.71 -15.20 18.63
C GLU A 451 -16.32 -13.90 18.10
N MET A 452 -15.77 -13.39 16.99
CA MET A 452 -16.14 -12.15 16.35
C MET A 452 -16.10 -12.34 14.84
N ASN A 453 -17.15 -11.91 14.16
CA ASN A 453 -17.30 -12.07 12.71
C ASN A 453 -17.67 -10.72 12.09
N ASN A 454 -17.36 -10.53 10.80
CA ASN A 454 -17.73 -9.35 10.03
C ASN A 454 -17.05 -8.06 10.54
N ILE A 455 -15.77 -8.15 10.89
CA ILE A 455 -14.97 -7.09 11.51
C ILE A 455 -14.24 -6.24 10.46
N ASP A 456 -14.53 -4.94 10.39
CA ASP A 456 -13.80 -4.00 9.52
C ASP A 456 -12.44 -3.65 10.11
N PHE A 457 -12.39 -3.41 11.42
CA PHE A 457 -11.17 -3.15 12.17
C PHE A 457 -11.39 -3.44 13.66
N ILE A 458 -10.33 -3.84 14.36
CA ILE A 458 -10.39 -4.06 15.81
C ILE A 458 -9.05 -3.77 16.47
N GLY A 459 -9.09 -3.07 17.61
CA GLY A 459 -7.90 -2.64 18.33
C GLY A 459 -8.19 -1.56 19.37
N ILE A 460 -7.19 -0.69 19.62
CA ILE A 460 -7.27 0.38 20.62
C ILE A 460 -6.98 1.71 19.93
N SER A 461 -7.78 2.72 20.26
CA SER A 461 -7.66 4.06 19.68
C SER A 461 -7.39 5.12 20.75
N PHE A 462 -6.75 6.19 20.33
CA PHE A 462 -6.31 7.34 21.12
C PHE A 462 -6.65 8.63 20.38
N ASN A 463 -6.93 9.70 21.12
CA ASN A 463 -7.16 11.02 20.53
C ASN A 463 -5.97 11.94 20.85
N TYR A 464 -5.49 12.62 19.81
CA TYR A 464 -4.42 13.60 19.88
C TYR A 464 -4.72 14.75 18.90
N PRO A 465 -4.60 16.03 19.32
CA PRO A 465 -4.92 17.14 18.44
C PRO A 465 -4.04 17.16 17.18
N GLU A 466 -4.64 16.84 16.03
CA GLU A 466 -3.95 16.77 14.74
C GLU A 466 -3.13 18.03 14.41
N LYS A 467 -3.68 19.21 14.73
CA LYS A 467 -3.04 20.52 14.52
C LYS A 467 -1.70 20.70 15.25
N ASN A 468 -1.39 19.84 16.22
CA ASN A 468 -0.15 19.90 16.97
C ASN A 468 0.95 19.04 16.31
N VAL A 469 0.62 18.16 15.38
CA VAL A 469 1.57 17.24 14.75
C VAL A 469 2.31 17.93 13.61
N GLN A 470 3.63 17.75 13.57
CA GLN A 470 4.51 18.32 12.54
C GLN A 470 5.08 17.25 11.61
N SER A 471 5.47 16.09 12.14
CA SER A 471 6.01 14.98 11.38
C SER A 471 5.82 13.66 12.13
N VAL A 472 6.17 12.55 11.49
CA VAL A 472 6.26 11.24 12.13
C VAL A 472 7.46 10.48 11.61
N LYS A 473 8.17 9.81 12.52
CA LYS A 473 9.21 8.83 12.21
C LYS A 473 8.82 7.48 12.82
N TRP A 474 8.89 6.39 12.06
CA TRP A 474 8.51 5.08 12.58
C TRP A 474 9.30 3.94 11.96
N MET A 475 9.33 2.81 12.67
CA MET A 475 9.79 1.53 12.15
C MET A 475 8.60 0.60 11.93
N GLY A 476 8.42 0.16 10.69
CA GLY A 476 7.29 -0.67 10.26
C GLY A 476 7.17 -0.71 8.73
N ARG A 477 5.99 -1.10 8.23
CA ARG A 477 5.68 -1.00 6.79
C ARG A 477 5.35 0.45 6.42
N GLY A 478 5.93 0.92 5.32
CA GLY A 478 5.76 2.29 4.85
C GLY A 478 6.44 2.56 3.51
N PRO A 479 6.54 3.85 3.11
CA PRO A 479 6.03 5.02 3.82
C PRO A 479 4.56 5.36 3.49
N TYR A 480 4.00 4.73 2.44
CA TYR A 480 2.61 4.90 1.99
C TYR A 480 1.62 4.09 2.82
N ARG A 481 0.36 4.55 2.80
CA ARG A 481 -0.76 3.85 3.44
C ARG A 481 -1.00 2.46 2.85
N VAL A 482 -1.46 1.54 3.69
CA VAL A 482 -1.80 0.16 3.31
C VAL A 482 -3.28 -0.14 3.49
N TRP A 483 -3.76 -1.18 2.81
CA TRP A 483 -5.08 -1.77 3.01
C TRP A 483 -4.93 -3.27 3.19
N LYS A 484 -5.92 -3.94 3.80
CA LYS A 484 -5.88 -5.40 4.01
C LYS A 484 -5.55 -6.19 2.74
N ASN A 485 -6.11 -5.77 1.61
CA ASN A 485 -5.90 -6.37 0.30
C ASN A 485 -4.83 -5.65 -0.55
N ARG A 486 -4.04 -4.74 0.04
CA ARG A 486 -2.95 -4.00 -0.61
C ARG A 486 -1.82 -3.70 0.38
N LEU A 487 -1.07 -4.76 0.75
CA LEU A 487 0.09 -4.69 1.66
C LEU A 487 1.45 -4.64 0.94
N LYS A 488 1.51 -5.19 -0.28
CA LYS A 488 2.71 -5.17 -1.13
C LYS A 488 3.02 -3.76 -1.61
N GLY A 489 4.27 -3.47 -1.93
CA GLY A 489 4.78 -2.11 -2.22
C GLY A 489 5.15 -1.32 -0.97
N SER A 490 4.54 -1.64 0.18
CA SER A 490 4.89 -1.07 1.48
C SER A 490 5.97 -1.93 2.14
N ASN A 491 7.22 -1.52 1.96
CA ASN A 491 8.40 -2.20 2.49
C ASN A 491 8.53 -2.00 3.99
N PHE A 492 9.19 -2.95 4.66
CA PHE A 492 9.49 -2.85 6.08
C PHE A 492 10.81 -2.09 6.28
N GLY A 493 10.79 -1.01 7.06
CA GLY A 493 11.94 -0.11 7.21
C GLY A 493 11.75 0.92 8.31
N VAL A 494 12.63 1.92 8.34
CA VAL A 494 12.43 3.17 9.09
C VAL A 494 12.01 4.25 8.10
N TRP A 495 10.90 4.91 8.39
CA TRP A 495 10.28 5.90 7.52
C TRP A 495 10.08 7.19 8.29
N GLU A 496 10.16 8.31 7.57
CA GLU A 496 9.95 9.65 8.11
C GLU A 496 9.15 10.46 7.10
N LYS A 497 8.13 11.18 7.55
CA LYS A 497 7.37 12.10 6.69
C LYS A 497 6.81 13.28 7.47
N ASP A 498 6.86 14.43 6.82
CA ASP A 498 6.22 15.66 7.28
C ASP A 498 4.70 15.55 7.21
N TYR A 499 4.04 16.25 8.12
CA TYR A 499 2.59 16.37 8.12
C TYR A 499 2.08 16.95 6.81
N ASN A 500 1.11 16.26 6.22
CA ASN A 500 0.31 16.74 5.09
C ASN A 500 -1.14 16.23 5.24
N ASN A 501 -2.06 16.84 4.51
CA ASN A 501 -3.47 16.45 4.51
C ASN A 501 -3.96 16.16 3.08
N THR A 502 -3.11 15.52 2.29
CA THR A 502 -3.40 15.19 0.90
C THR A 502 -4.56 14.20 0.81
N ILE A 503 -5.61 14.59 0.09
CA ILE A 503 -6.67 13.73 -0.42
C ILE A 503 -6.30 13.39 -1.87
N THR A 504 -5.86 12.15 -2.06
CA THR A 504 -5.50 11.56 -3.37
C THR A 504 -6.62 11.82 -4.39
N GLY A 505 -6.27 12.35 -5.56
CA GLY A 505 -7.22 12.67 -6.64
C GLY A 505 -8.15 13.88 -6.38
N GLU A 506 -7.92 14.68 -5.34
CA GLU A 506 -8.64 15.97 -5.14
C GLU A 506 -7.71 17.16 -4.84
N ASN A 507 -6.64 16.96 -4.08
CA ASN A 507 -5.72 18.03 -3.68
C ASN A 507 -4.67 18.37 -4.76
N PHE A 508 -5.04 18.41 -6.04
CA PHE A 508 -4.11 18.59 -7.16
C PHE A 508 -3.18 19.81 -7.07
N ASN A 509 -3.60 20.89 -6.42
CA ASN A 509 -2.76 22.08 -6.23
C ASN A 509 -1.62 21.88 -5.19
N ASP A 510 -1.69 20.85 -4.36
CA ASP A 510 -0.76 20.57 -3.26
C ASP A 510 -0.74 19.07 -2.92
N LEU A 511 -0.51 18.22 -3.92
CA LEU A 511 -0.30 16.80 -3.71
C LEU A 511 1.06 16.58 -3.06
N LYS A 512 1.05 16.07 -1.82
CA LYS A 512 2.24 15.71 -1.07
C LYS A 512 2.18 14.24 -0.75
N TYR A 513 3.04 13.48 -1.42
CA TYR A 513 3.24 12.07 -1.15
C TYR A 513 4.59 11.82 -0.46
N PRO A 514 4.70 10.81 0.40
CA PRO A 514 3.64 9.89 0.83
C PRO A 514 2.56 10.58 1.68
N GLU A 515 1.30 10.14 1.58
CA GLU A 515 0.22 10.73 2.38
C GLU A 515 0.51 10.52 3.86
N PHE A 516 0.31 11.54 4.69
CA PHE A 516 0.54 11.40 6.13
C PHE A 516 -0.46 10.43 6.77
N LYS A 517 -1.73 10.55 6.38
CA LYS A 517 -2.87 9.94 7.07
C LYS A 517 -3.22 8.55 6.57
N GLY A 518 -3.78 7.73 7.46
CA GLY A 518 -4.32 6.40 7.16
C GLY A 518 -3.58 5.26 7.84
N TYR A 519 -3.79 4.04 7.34
CA TYR A 519 -3.25 2.82 7.94
C TYR A 519 -1.83 2.49 7.48
N HIS A 520 -1.05 1.94 8.39
CA HIS A 520 0.31 1.45 8.20
C HIS A 520 0.46 0.11 8.93
N GLY A 521 1.42 -0.72 8.53
CA GLY A 521 1.54 -2.10 9.00
C GLY A 521 2.76 -2.37 9.89
N ASN A 522 2.69 -3.44 10.68
CA ASN A 522 3.79 -4.02 11.45
C ASN A 522 4.59 -3.00 12.29
N LEU A 523 3.93 -2.28 13.20
CA LEU A 523 4.57 -1.28 14.04
C LEU A 523 5.60 -1.88 15.01
N TYR A 524 6.79 -1.29 15.07
CA TYR A 524 7.79 -1.54 16.10
C TYR A 524 7.90 -0.35 17.05
N TRP A 525 8.02 0.86 16.49
CA TRP A 525 7.94 2.12 17.23
C TRP A 525 7.55 3.26 16.28
N ALA A 526 6.99 4.33 16.83
CA ALA A 526 6.69 5.57 16.12
C ALA A 526 6.91 6.76 17.05
N THR A 527 7.63 7.77 16.58
CA THR A 527 7.83 9.07 17.22
C THR A 527 7.05 10.11 16.43
N LEU A 528 6.11 10.79 17.09
CA LEU A 528 5.44 11.95 16.51
C LEU A 528 6.15 13.20 17.00
N GLU A 529 6.57 14.04 16.07
CA GLU A 529 7.09 15.37 16.38
C GLU A 529 5.94 16.36 16.47
N THR A 530 5.92 17.18 17.51
CA THR A 530 4.79 18.05 17.79
C THR A 530 5.21 19.47 18.18
N THR A 531 4.29 20.42 18.06
CA THR A 531 4.48 21.81 18.50
C THR A 531 4.65 21.97 20.02
N GLU A 532 4.29 20.94 20.78
CA GLU A 532 4.31 20.95 22.24
C GLU A 532 5.53 20.18 22.77
N SER A 533 5.57 18.87 22.51
CA SER A 533 6.60 17.92 22.91
C SER A 533 6.45 16.65 22.09
N ASP A 534 7.56 16.13 21.60
CA ASP A 534 7.57 14.87 20.88
C ASP A 534 7.20 13.73 21.83
N PHE A 535 6.65 12.66 21.28
CA PHE A 535 6.41 11.45 22.05
C PHE A 535 6.59 10.21 21.19
N THR A 536 7.03 9.13 21.83
CA THR A 536 7.29 7.86 21.17
C THR A 536 6.36 6.78 21.69
N ILE A 537 5.77 6.02 20.77
CA ILE A 537 5.10 4.75 21.04
C ILE A 537 6.01 3.60 20.63
N ILE A 538 6.15 2.57 21.45
CA ILE A 538 6.91 1.35 21.16
C ILE A 538 5.98 0.14 21.33
N SER A 539 5.96 -0.77 20.36
CA SER A 539 5.12 -1.97 20.39
C SER A 539 5.93 -3.20 20.76
N GLU A 540 5.42 -4.02 21.69
CA GLU A 540 5.88 -5.41 21.86
C GLU A 540 5.05 -6.39 21.00
N THR A 541 3.90 -5.96 20.51
CA THR A 541 2.92 -6.82 19.83
C THR A 541 3.30 -7.04 18.37
N PRO A 542 3.40 -8.30 17.90
CA PRO A 542 3.66 -8.61 16.50
C PRO A 542 2.52 -8.21 15.57
N ASN A 543 2.88 -7.86 14.33
CA ASN A 543 1.96 -7.63 13.21
C ASN A 543 0.89 -6.55 13.46
N LEU A 544 1.13 -5.66 14.41
CA LEU A 544 0.17 -4.61 14.76
C LEU A 544 0.11 -3.57 13.65
N TYR A 545 -1.07 -3.35 13.08
CA TYR A 545 -1.33 -2.20 12.23
C TYR A 545 -1.48 -0.95 13.10
N PHE A 546 -1.24 0.21 12.50
CA PHE A 546 -1.53 1.47 13.17
C PHE A 546 -2.12 2.49 12.20
N GLN A 547 -2.97 3.35 12.73
CA GLN A 547 -3.58 4.45 12.02
C GLN A 547 -2.95 5.75 12.47
N LEU A 548 -2.58 6.60 11.50
CA LEU A 548 -2.24 8.00 11.73
C LEU A 548 -3.37 8.85 11.17
N PHE A 549 -4.28 9.32 12.04
CA PHE A 549 -5.44 10.15 11.71
C PHE A 549 -6.37 9.55 10.65
N THR A 550 -7.52 10.17 10.47
CA THR A 550 -8.48 9.77 9.44
C THR A 550 -8.25 10.64 8.19
N PRO A 551 -7.96 10.04 7.02
CA PRO A 551 -7.89 10.78 5.76
C PRO A 551 -9.17 11.57 5.48
N GLY A 552 -9.03 12.70 4.78
CA GLY A 552 -10.19 13.45 4.31
C GLY A 552 -11.04 12.61 3.37
N LYS A 553 -12.37 12.70 3.51
CA LYS A 553 -13.30 12.00 2.62
C LYS A 553 -13.42 12.75 1.28
N PRO A 554 -13.14 12.09 0.13
CA PRO A 554 -13.41 12.70 -1.17
C PRO A 554 -14.88 13.11 -1.31
N LYS A 555 -15.15 14.21 -2.01
CA LYS A 555 -16.50 14.75 -2.23
C LYS A 555 -17.36 13.81 -3.08
N HIS A 556 -16.77 13.16 -4.08
CA HIS A 556 -17.47 12.34 -5.06
C HIS A 556 -17.10 10.85 -4.93
N VAL A 557 -17.24 10.27 -3.73
CA VAL A 557 -16.99 8.84 -3.50
C VAL A 557 -17.85 7.97 -4.42
N ALA A 558 -17.24 6.97 -5.04
CA ALA A 558 -17.93 5.93 -5.81
C ALA A 558 -17.38 4.53 -5.47
N GLY A 559 -18.26 3.52 -5.56
CA GLY A 559 -17.90 2.14 -5.26
C GLY A 559 -17.39 1.94 -3.84
N GLY A 560 -16.31 1.17 -3.69
CA GLY A 560 -15.67 0.85 -2.41
C GLY A 560 -14.41 1.66 -2.11
N THR A 561 -14.26 2.85 -2.69
CA THR A 561 -13.03 3.69 -2.60
C THR A 561 -12.83 4.42 -1.27
N TYR A 562 -13.78 4.34 -0.35
CA TYR A 562 -13.68 4.99 0.97
C TYR A 562 -14.04 4.01 2.11
N PRO A 563 -13.08 3.18 2.54
CA PRO A 563 -13.29 2.22 3.61
C PRO A 563 -13.41 2.91 4.98
N PRO A 564 -13.98 2.23 5.99
CA PRO A 564 -14.25 2.84 7.30
C PRO A 564 -12.96 3.00 8.13
N PHE A 565 -12.89 4.04 8.95
CA PHE A 565 -11.78 4.28 9.90
C PHE A 565 -12.28 4.26 11.35
N PRO A 566 -11.43 3.86 12.33
CA PRO A 566 -11.66 4.14 13.74
C PRO A 566 -11.92 5.62 13.99
N ASP A 567 -12.77 5.92 14.98
CA ASP A 567 -13.09 7.30 15.37
C ASP A 567 -11.92 8.00 16.09
N GLY A 568 -10.90 7.25 16.53
CA GLY A 568 -9.72 7.82 17.19
C GLY A 568 -8.68 8.35 16.21
N ASP A 569 -7.91 9.32 16.68
CA ASP A 569 -6.88 9.98 15.89
C ASP A 569 -5.65 9.09 15.66
N ILE A 570 -5.27 8.27 16.63
CA ILE A 570 -4.15 7.32 16.52
C ILE A 570 -4.64 5.97 17.03
N SER A 571 -4.55 4.94 16.19
CA SER A 571 -5.10 3.61 16.50
C SER A 571 -4.05 2.52 16.32
N PHE A 572 -4.16 1.45 17.10
CA PHE A 572 -3.32 0.26 17.01
C PHE A 572 -4.22 -0.96 16.90
N LEU A 573 -4.11 -1.70 15.79
CA LEU A 573 -5.16 -2.56 15.30
C LEU A 573 -4.62 -3.94 14.92
N TYR A 574 -5.40 -4.98 15.22
CA TYR A 574 -5.17 -6.33 14.67
C TYR A 574 -5.71 -6.48 13.25
N GLU A 575 -6.78 -5.74 12.94
CA GLU A 575 -7.48 -5.76 11.64
C GLU A 575 -7.61 -4.35 11.09
N ILE A 576 -7.48 -4.22 9.77
CA ILE A 576 -7.81 -3.02 9.01
C ILE A 576 -8.73 -3.42 7.84
N PRO A 577 -9.54 -2.50 7.29
CA PRO A 577 -10.42 -2.83 6.19
C PRO A 577 -9.63 -3.05 4.89
N ALA A 578 -10.24 -3.82 3.99
CA ALA A 578 -9.86 -3.85 2.58
C ALA A 578 -10.43 -2.62 1.85
N ILE A 579 -9.85 -2.27 0.72
CA ILE A 579 -10.36 -1.21 -0.16
C ILE A 579 -10.98 -1.79 -1.43
N GLY A 580 -12.02 -1.15 -1.96
CA GLY A 580 -12.68 -1.51 -3.20
C GLY A 580 -12.09 -0.83 -4.43
N THR A 581 -12.93 -0.58 -5.43
CA THR A 581 -12.63 0.25 -6.61
C THR A 581 -13.85 1.14 -6.92
N LYS A 582 -13.80 1.97 -7.96
CA LYS A 582 -14.96 2.77 -8.44
C LYS A 582 -16.20 1.93 -8.70
N PHE A 583 -16.02 0.71 -9.21
CA PHE A 583 -17.12 -0.16 -9.65
C PHE A 583 -17.40 -1.35 -8.74
N LYS A 584 -16.53 -1.62 -7.75
CA LYS A 584 -16.62 -2.81 -6.90
C LYS A 584 -16.43 -2.46 -5.43
N GLN A 585 -17.21 -3.11 -4.58
CA GLN A 585 -16.94 -3.17 -3.15
C GLN A 585 -15.73 -4.07 -2.88
N ALA A 586 -15.08 -3.90 -1.73
CA ALA A 586 -13.85 -4.60 -1.40
C ALA A 586 -14.05 -6.13 -1.43
N GLU A 587 -15.17 -6.62 -0.92
CA GLU A 587 -15.49 -8.05 -0.81
C GLU A 587 -15.57 -8.76 -2.19
N GLN A 588 -15.66 -8.00 -3.28
CA GLN A 588 -15.69 -8.53 -4.65
C GLN A 588 -14.30 -8.70 -5.28
N LEU A 589 -13.23 -8.34 -4.54
CA LEU A 589 -11.85 -8.29 -5.03
C LEU A 589 -10.95 -9.42 -4.51
N GLY A 590 -11.55 -10.49 -3.96
CA GLY A 590 -10.83 -11.69 -3.56
C GLY A 590 -11.03 -12.07 -2.09
N VAL A 591 -10.40 -13.17 -1.69
CA VAL A 591 -10.61 -13.80 -0.39
C VAL A 591 -9.96 -12.99 0.73
N ARG A 592 -8.80 -12.35 0.49
CA ARG A 592 -8.17 -11.46 1.50
C ARG A 592 -8.90 -10.14 1.65
N SER A 593 -9.83 -9.82 0.76
CA SER A 593 -10.65 -8.62 0.87
C SER A 593 -11.87 -8.79 1.80
N GLN A 594 -12.10 -10.01 2.32
CA GLN A 594 -13.18 -10.25 3.27
C GLN A 594 -12.88 -9.63 4.64
N LYS A 595 -13.95 -9.28 5.36
CA LYS A 595 -13.89 -8.76 6.72
C LYS A 595 -13.30 -9.78 7.70
N GLY A 596 -12.73 -9.28 8.78
CA GLY A 596 -12.07 -10.07 9.81
C GLY A 596 -13.00 -11.05 10.50
N VAL A 597 -12.44 -12.22 10.83
CA VAL A 597 -13.06 -13.27 11.63
C VAL A 597 -12.05 -13.69 12.68
N TYR A 598 -12.44 -13.64 13.95
CA TYR A 598 -11.62 -13.93 15.11
C TYR A 598 -12.32 -14.93 16.01
N GLY A 599 -11.56 -15.79 16.66
CA GLY A 599 -12.07 -16.70 17.67
C GLY A 599 -10.90 -17.45 18.31
N GLU A 600 -11.01 -17.69 19.62
CA GLU A 600 -10.05 -18.49 20.38
C GLU A 600 -10.70 -19.78 20.86
N ARG A 601 -9.87 -20.80 21.04
CA ARG A 601 -10.22 -22.02 21.77
C ARG A 601 -9.52 -22.03 23.13
N SER A 602 -10.06 -22.87 24.02
CA SER A 602 -9.44 -23.09 25.32
C SER A 602 -8.01 -23.63 25.14
N GLY A 603 -7.04 -22.91 25.71
CA GLY A 603 -5.61 -23.23 25.61
C GLY A 603 -4.82 -22.33 24.65
N ASP A 604 -5.47 -21.50 23.84
CA ASP A 604 -4.77 -20.57 22.95
C ASP A 604 -4.06 -19.45 23.73
N GLU A 605 -2.84 -19.12 23.32
CA GLU A 605 -2.03 -18.03 23.86
C GLU A 605 -1.96 -16.87 22.85
N SER A 606 -3.06 -16.13 22.72
CA SER A 606 -3.09 -14.98 21.81
C SER A 606 -2.29 -13.79 22.32
N TYR A 607 -1.78 -13.01 21.37
CA TYR A 607 -1.02 -11.80 21.65
C TYR A 607 -1.94 -10.69 22.17
N PRO A 608 -1.69 -10.13 23.36
CA PRO A 608 -2.30 -8.86 23.78
C PRO A 608 -1.68 -7.67 23.03
N ILE A 609 -2.37 -6.51 23.05
CA ILE A 609 -1.78 -5.24 22.61
C ILE A 609 -0.93 -4.70 23.77
N LYS A 610 0.38 -4.64 23.57
CA LYS A 610 1.38 -4.14 24.52
C LYS A 610 2.12 -2.96 23.91
N LEU A 611 1.84 -1.77 24.44
CA LEU A 611 2.42 -0.51 23.98
C LEU A 611 3.14 0.18 25.13
N TRP A 612 4.31 0.73 24.85
CA TRP A 612 5.01 1.64 25.73
C TRP A 612 4.95 3.05 25.16
N PHE A 613 4.83 4.02 26.04
CA PHE A 613 4.81 5.41 25.69
C PHE A 613 5.91 6.15 26.45
N ASP A 614 6.70 6.91 25.70
CA ASP A 614 7.67 7.86 26.22
C ASP A 614 7.25 9.29 25.86
N PHE A 615 7.05 10.11 26.89
CA PHE A 615 6.60 11.50 26.80
C PHE A 615 7.61 12.48 27.43
N ARG A 616 8.86 12.03 27.65
CA ARG A 616 9.89 12.75 28.40
C ARG A 616 10.76 13.63 27.51
#